data_AF-A0A7S3ATU2-F1
#
_entry.id   AF-A0A7S3ATU2-F1
#
_cell.length_a   1.000
_cell.length_b   1.000
_cell.length_c   1.000
_cell.angle_alpha   90.00
_cell.angle_beta   90.00
_cell.angle_gamma   90.00
#
_symmetry.space_group_name_H-M   'P 1'
#
loop_
_entity.id
_entity.type
_entity.pdbx_description
1 polymer ?
#
loop_
_entity_poly.entity_id
_entity_poly.type
_entity_poly.pdbx_seq_one_letter_code
_entity_poly.pdbx_strand_id
1 'polypeptide(L)'
;TTYSWLALLAPERMAEAMQGWANAFREGGWTVEWADPGYGGGMTGTMSDVSFSEAIVKLPHCGSADAAAKGYCVNASLLYSASRKNAFTPPPQLGGHGRVCLREYIALGYIPSNCSDAVVSRSMNYWHSDYALG
;
A
#
# COMPACT_ATOMS: atom_id res chain seq x y z
N THR A 1 -2.71 -4.59 -12.23
CA THR A 1 -2.03 -5.37 -13.28
C THR A 1 -0.62 -4.85 -13.56
N THR A 2 -0.39 -3.53 -13.63
CA THR A 2 0.95 -2.95 -13.89
C THR A 2 2.04 -3.48 -12.97
N TYR A 3 1.85 -3.46 -11.65
CA TYR A 3 2.84 -3.97 -10.70
C TYR A 3 3.09 -5.48 -10.85
N SER A 4 2.05 -6.26 -11.12
CA SER A 4 2.19 -7.70 -11.35
C SER A 4 2.96 -8.01 -12.63
N TRP A 5 2.79 -7.18 -13.67
CA TRP A 5 3.59 -7.26 -14.90
C TRP A 5 5.06 -6.93 -14.62
N LEU A 6 5.33 -5.86 -13.86
CA LEU A 6 6.69 -5.49 -13.46
C LEU A 6 7.35 -6.61 -12.64
N ALA A 7 6.65 -7.18 -11.67
CA ALA A 7 7.17 -8.27 -10.86
C ALA A 7 7.57 -9.52 -11.68
N LEU A 8 6.87 -9.77 -12.80
CA LEU A 8 7.15 -10.93 -13.66
C LEU A 8 8.24 -10.64 -14.72
N LEU A 9 8.18 -9.47 -15.37
CA LEU A 9 8.94 -9.21 -16.59
C LEU A 9 10.01 -8.13 -16.44
N ALA A 10 9.95 -7.32 -15.37
CA ALA A 10 10.94 -6.27 -15.09
C ALA A 10 11.13 -6.09 -13.56
N PRO A 11 11.58 -7.14 -12.85
CA PRO A 11 11.63 -7.14 -11.39
C PRO A 11 12.58 -6.09 -10.81
N GLU A 12 13.63 -5.68 -11.53
CA GLU A 12 14.48 -4.57 -11.13
C GLU A 12 13.73 -3.22 -11.14
N ARG A 13 12.80 -3.03 -12.09
CA ARG A 13 11.94 -1.84 -12.16
C ARG A 13 10.87 -1.86 -11.08
N MET A 14 10.35 -3.05 -10.77
CA MET A 14 9.47 -3.24 -9.62
C MET A 14 10.19 -2.83 -8.32
N ALA A 15 11.42 -3.29 -8.11
CA ALA A 15 12.24 -2.93 -6.95
C ALA A 15 12.49 -1.41 -6.87
N GLU A 16 12.86 -0.78 -7.98
CA GLU A 16 13.05 0.68 -8.07
C GLU A 16 11.78 1.44 -7.67
N ALA A 17 10.62 1.05 -8.20
CA ALA A 17 9.34 1.66 -7.85
C ALA A 17 9.00 1.48 -6.36
N MET A 18 9.20 0.27 -5.81
CA MET A 18 8.98 0.01 -4.39
C MET A 18 9.90 0.84 -3.49
N GLN A 19 11.15 1.04 -3.90
CA GLN A 19 12.08 1.91 -3.18
C GLN A 19 11.58 3.37 -3.17
N GLY A 20 11.02 3.85 -4.28
CA GLY A 20 10.37 5.16 -4.36
C GLY A 20 9.21 5.29 -3.37
N TRP A 21 8.33 4.30 -3.32
CA TRP A 21 7.21 4.27 -2.36
C TRP A 21 7.68 4.21 -0.90
N ALA A 22 8.69 3.41 -0.62
CA ALA A 22 9.28 3.30 0.72
C ALA A 22 9.89 4.63 1.17
N ASN A 23 10.55 5.36 0.26
CA ASN A 23 11.08 6.69 0.53
C ASN A 23 9.94 7.70 0.77
N ALA A 24 8.91 7.71 -0.08
CA ALA A 24 7.75 8.57 0.10
C ALA A 24 7.07 8.35 1.45
N PHE A 25 6.91 7.09 1.89
CA PHE A 25 6.39 6.76 3.22
C PHE A 25 7.30 7.29 4.34
N ARG A 26 8.63 7.11 4.20
CA ARG A 26 9.60 7.58 5.21
C ARG A 26 9.60 9.10 5.33
N GLU A 27 9.48 9.82 4.22
CA GLU A 27 9.56 11.28 4.17
C GLU A 27 8.22 11.94 4.51
N GLY A 28 7.12 11.42 3.97
CA GLY A 28 5.77 11.96 4.16
C GLY A 28 5.04 11.39 5.37
N GLY A 29 5.54 10.32 5.99
CA GLY A 29 4.93 9.63 7.12
C GLY A 29 3.73 8.75 6.75
N TRP A 30 3.21 8.79 5.53
CA TRP A 30 2.12 7.95 5.05
C TRP A 30 2.34 7.59 3.58
N THR A 31 1.81 6.44 3.15
CA THR A 31 1.72 6.14 1.71
C THR A 31 0.66 7.02 1.07
N VAL A 32 1.01 7.74 0.00
CA VAL A 32 0.04 8.47 -0.82
C VAL A 32 -0.87 7.47 -1.53
N GLU A 33 -2.18 7.72 -1.55
CA GLU A 33 -3.12 6.88 -2.32
C GLU A 33 -2.99 7.17 -3.83
N TRP A 34 -2.91 8.46 -4.18
CA TRP A 34 -2.61 8.92 -5.53
C TRP A 34 -1.49 9.95 -5.48
N ALA A 35 -0.36 9.64 -6.11
CA ALA A 35 0.76 10.56 -6.20
C ALA A 35 0.50 11.57 -7.33
N ASP A 36 0.37 12.85 -6.98
CA ASP A 36 0.31 13.95 -7.95
C ASP A 36 0.76 15.28 -7.32
N PRO A 37 2.01 15.70 -7.48
CA PRO A 37 3.25 15.09 -6.98
C PRO A 37 3.29 14.82 -5.45
N GLY A 38 2.25 15.20 -4.70
CA GLY A 38 2.09 14.93 -3.27
C GLY A 38 0.93 13.97 -2.98
N TYR A 39 0.25 14.18 -1.84
CA TYR A 39 -0.95 13.42 -1.48
C TYR A 39 -2.16 13.89 -2.31
N GLY A 40 -2.49 13.14 -3.36
CA GLY A 40 -3.72 13.29 -4.12
C GLY A 40 -4.85 12.45 -3.51
N GLY A 41 -5.99 13.09 -3.24
CA GLY A 41 -7.22 12.43 -2.78
C GLY A 41 -8.17 12.16 -3.95
N GLY A 42 -7.81 11.24 -4.85
CA GLY A 42 -8.55 11.02 -6.09
C GLY A 42 -9.44 9.76 -6.13
N MET A 43 -9.04 8.68 -5.46
CA MET A 43 -9.76 7.40 -5.49
C MET A 43 -9.89 6.80 -4.09
N THR A 44 -10.47 5.60 -4.01
CA THR A 44 -10.80 4.95 -2.75
C THR A 44 -9.95 3.72 -2.50
N GLY A 45 -9.45 3.56 -1.28
CA GLY A 45 -8.73 2.35 -0.87
C GLY A 45 -7.22 2.54 -0.81
N THR A 46 -6.59 1.74 0.04
CA THR A 46 -5.13 1.67 0.20
C THR A 46 -4.57 0.54 -0.66
N MET A 47 -4.80 0.63 -1.97
CA MET A 47 -4.43 -0.42 -2.94
C MET A 47 -2.90 -0.56 -3.14
N SER A 48 -2.12 0.36 -2.57
CA SER A 48 -0.67 0.21 -2.41
C SER A 48 -0.33 -1.04 -1.59
N ASP A 49 -1.13 -1.37 -0.57
CA ASP A 49 -0.96 -2.56 0.28
C ASP A 49 -0.83 -3.83 -0.57
N VAL A 50 -1.67 -3.96 -1.61
CA VAL A 50 -1.67 -5.11 -2.53
C VAL A 50 -0.37 -5.20 -3.33
N SER A 51 0.07 -4.06 -3.88
CA SER A 51 1.28 -3.99 -4.69
C SER A 51 2.53 -4.22 -3.84
N PHE A 52 2.53 -3.72 -2.60
CA PHE A 52 3.61 -3.91 -1.64
C PHE A 52 3.72 -5.36 -1.22
N SER A 53 2.59 -6.00 -0.86
CA SER A 53 2.57 -7.43 -0.54
C SER A 53 3.05 -8.30 -1.70
N GLU A 54 2.62 -8.00 -2.94
CA GLU A 54 3.14 -8.70 -4.12
C GLU A 54 4.66 -8.57 -4.25
N ALA A 55 5.20 -7.37 -4.02
CA ALA A 55 6.64 -7.15 -4.07
C ALA A 55 7.38 -7.90 -2.96
N ILE A 56 6.85 -7.85 -1.73
CA ILE A 56 7.42 -8.54 -0.57
C ILE A 56 7.47 -10.06 -0.83
N VAL A 57 6.45 -10.63 -1.45
CA VAL A 57 6.42 -12.08 -1.70
C VAL A 57 7.32 -12.48 -2.86
N LYS A 58 7.37 -11.68 -3.94
CA LYS A 58 8.00 -12.10 -5.20
C LYS A 58 9.45 -11.64 -5.38
N LEU A 59 9.88 -10.57 -4.71
CA LEU A 59 11.20 -9.97 -4.93
C LEU A 59 12.19 -10.29 -3.81
N PRO A 60 13.51 -10.21 -4.08
CA PRO A 60 14.54 -10.41 -3.07
C PRO A 60 14.49 -9.34 -1.99
N HIS A 61 14.63 -9.72 -0.72
CA HIS A 61 14.65 -8.74 0.38
C HIS A 61 16.05 -8.17 0.53
N CYS A 62 16.15 -6.86 0.80
CA CYS A 62 17.44 -6.19 0.96
C CYS A 62 18.24 -6.83 2.11
N GLY A 63 19.52 -7.14 1.84
CA GLY A 63 20.40 -7.86 2.77
C GLY A 63 20.40 -9.39 2.64
N SER A 64 19.53 -9.96 1.80
CA SER A 64 19.56 -11.40 1.49
C SER A 64 20.65 -11.76 0.46
N ALA A 65 21.08 -13.03 0.45
CA ALA A 65 22.00 -13.54 -0.57
C ALA A 65 21.40 -13.45 -1.99
N ASP A 66 20.08 -13.62 -2.13
CA ASP A 66 19.36 -13.50 -3.39
C ASP A 66 19.41 -12.06 -3.93
N ALA A 67 19.29 -11.06 -3.05
CA ALA A 67 19.47 -9.66 -3.42
C ALA A 67 20.90 -9.38 -3.93
N ALA A 68 21.91 -9.96 -3.28
CA ALA A 68 23.30 -9.82 -3.72
C ALA A 68 23.55 -10.47 -5.09
N ALA A 69 22.93 -11.62 -5.35
CA ALA A 69 23.05 -12.33 -6.63
C ALA A 69 22.32 -11.63 -7.78
N LYS A 70 21.13 -11.07 -7.52
CA LYS A 70 20.27 -10.45 -8.54
C LYS A 70 20.56 -8.96 -8.76
N GLY A 71 21.19 -8.28 -7.81
CA GLY A 71 21.55 -6.86 -7.93
C GLY A 71 20.39 -5.87 -7.70
N TYR A 72 19.22 -6.35 -7.23
CA TYR A 72 18.08 -5.52 -6.83
C TYR A 72 17.39 -6.12 -5.60
N CYS A 73 16.65 -5.29 -4.86
CA CYS A 73 15.95 -5.74 -3.67
C CYS A 73 14.78 -4.83 -3.27
N VAL A 74 13.94 -5.33 -2.36
CA VAL A 74 12.86 -4.57 -1.71
C VAL A 74 13.10 -4.41 -0.22
N ASN A 75 12.81 -3.23 0.31
CA ASN A 75 12.80 -2.97 1.75
C ASN A 75 11.47 -3.46 2.37
N ALA A 76 11.36 -4.78 2.53
CA ALA A 76 10.13 -5.43 2.97
C ALA A 76 9.60 -4.89 4.30
N SER A 77 10.48 -4.63 5.27
CA SER A 77 10.10 -4.09 6.59
C SER A 77 9.45 -2.72 6.49
N LEU A 78 9.97 -1.84 5.63
CA LEU A 78 9.43 -0.48 5.49
C LEU A 78 8.09 -0.49 4.72
N LEU A 79 7.97 -1.31 3.67
CA LEU A 79 6.71 -1.49 2.93
C LEU A 79 5.62 -2.11 3.81
N TYR A 80 5.95 -3.12 4.61
CA TYR A 80 5.02 -3.72 5.55
C TYR A 80 4.59 -2.73 6.64
N SER A 81 5.52 -1.93 7.16
CA SER A 81 5.22 -0.87 8.13
C SER A 81 4.27 0.18 7.56
N ALA A 82 4.44 0.54 6.29
CA ALA A 82 3.56 1.47 5.58
C ALA A 82 2.13 0.91 5.46
N SER A 83 2.01 -0.35 5.05
CA SER A 83 0.73 -1.04 4.90
C SER A 83 0.02 -1.24 6.26
N ARG A 84 0.79 -1.57 7.30
CA ARG A 84 0.29 -1.62 8.70
C ARG A 84 -0.25 -0.26 9.15
N LYS A 85 0.41 0.84 8.77
CA LYS A 85 -0.08 2.18 9.11
C LYS A 85 -1.43 2.46 8.44
N ASN A 86 -1.58 2.12 7.16
CA ASN A 86 -2.86 2.18 6.44
C ASN A 86 -3.97 1.40 7.17
N ALA A 87 -3.69 0.16 7.56
CA ALA A 87 -4.68 -0.75 8.12
C ALA A 87 -5.10 -0.44 9.57
N PHE A 88 -4.23 0.17 10.37
CA PHE A 88 -4.47 0.30 11.81
C PHE A 88 -4.47 1.73 12.36
N THR A 89 -4.10 2.73 11.55
CA THR A 89 -4.07 4.12 12.00
C THR A 89 -5.20 4.89 11.33
N PRO A 90 -6.13 5.50 12.10
CA PRO A 90 -7.12 6.41 11.54
C PRO A 90 -6.41 7.58 10.84
N PRO A 91 -6.74 7.88 9.57
CA PRO A 91 -6.12 9.01 8.88
C PRO A 91 -6.59 10.34 9.48
N PRO A 92 -5.81 11.42 9.30
CA PRO A 92 -6.28 12.79 9.53
C PRO A 92 -7.57 13.08 8.75
N GLN A 93 -8.35 14.08 9.21
CA GLN A 93 -9.63 14.45 8.60
C GLN A 93 -9.52 14.92 7.13
N LEU A 94 -8.32 15.23 6.62
CA LEU A 94 -8.08 15.70 5.26
C LEU A 94 -6.99 14.88 4.53
N GLY A 95 -7.43 14.16 3.49
CA GLY A 95 -6.82 14.13 2.15
C GLY A 95 -5.74 13.08 1.83
N GLY A 96 -6.11 12.07 1.02
CA GLY A 96 -5.20 11.36 0.10
C GLY A 96 -4.29 10.28 0.69
N HIS A 97 -4.54 9.88 1.94
CA HIS A 97 -3.79 8.81 2.60
C HIS A 97 -4.63 8.10 3.67
N GLY A 98 -4.34 6.81 3.86
CA GLY A 98 -4.96 5.99 4.89
C GLY A 98 -6.44 5.68 4.64
N ARG A 99 -7.04 4.96 5.59
CA ARG A 99 -8.37 4.39 5.41
C ARG A 99 -9.44 5.30 6.02
N VAL A 100 -10.18 6.02 5.18
CA VAL A 100 -11.41 6.73 5.55
C VAL A 100 -12.39 5.74 6.19
N CYS A 101 -13.05 6.14 7.29
CA CYS A 101 -14.00 5.31 8.05
C CYS A 101 -13.39 4.00 8.62
N LEU A 102 -12.10 4.03 9.00
CA LEU A 102 -11.41 2.85 9.51
C LEU A 102 -12.07 2.28 10.77
N ARG A 103 -12.56 3.13 11.68
CA ARG A 103 -13.15 2.68 12.95
C ARG A 103 -14.43 1.87 12.72
N GLU A 104 -15.28 2.37 11.83
CA GLU A 104 -16.52 1.73 11.42
C GLU A 104 -16.21 0.41 10.71
N TYR A 105 -15.25 0.40 9.79
CA TYR A 105 -14.82 -0.81 9.10
C TYR A 105 -14.31 -1.89 10.07
N ILE A 106 -13.46 -1.54 11.04
CA ILE A 106 -12.98 -2.49 12.06
C ILE A 106 -14.13 -3.02 12.92
N ALA A 107 -15.08 -2.16 13.29
CA ALA A 107 -16.19 -2.53 14.19
C ALA A 107 -17.27 -3.38 13.51
N LEU A 108 -17.56 -3.11 12.24
CA LEU A 108 -18.71 -3.67 11.51
C LEU A 108 -18.31 -4.68 10.43
N GLY A 109 -17.05 -4.70 10.01
CA GLY A 109 -16.57 -5.44 8.83
C GLY A 109 -16.89 -4.79 7.49
N TYR A 110 -17.51 -3.60 7.49
CA TYR A 110 -17.82 -2.80 6.31
C TYR A 110 -17.99 -1.32 6.69
N ILE A 111 -18.02 -0.43 5.70
CA ILE A 111 -18.25 1.00 5.89
C ILE A 111 -19.73 1.32 5.70
N PRO A 112 -20.43 1.90 6.68
CA PRO A 112 -21.85 2.22 6.58
C PRO A 112 -22.08 3.43 5.67
N SER A 113 -23.25 3.49 5.04
CA SER A 113 -23.62 4.50 4.03
C SER A 113 -23.63 5.94 4.50
N ASN A 114 -23.66 6.16 5.82
CA ASN A 114 -23.61 7.49 6.43
C ASN A 114 -22.19 7.97 6.78
N CYS A 115 -21.15 7.17 6.51
CA CYS A 115 -19.79 7.51 6.91
C CYS A 115 -19.00 8.30 5.86
N SER A 116 -19.06 7.88 4.58
CA SER A 116 -18.35 8.55 3.48
C SER A 116 -19.02 8.31 2.13
N ASP A 117 -18.38 8.78 1.06
CA ASP A 117 -18.69 8.39 -0.31
C ASP A 117 -18.16 6.99 -0.66
N ALA A 118 -18.70 6.40 -1.74
CA ALA A 118 -18.22 5.14 -2.35
C ALA A 118 -17.99 3.98 -1.35
N VAL A 119 -18.85 3.89 -0.32
CA VAL A 119 -18.64 3.00 0.84
C VAL A 119 -18.54 1.52 0.48
N VAL A 120 -19.28 1.08 -0.55
CA VAL A 120 -19.22 -0.31 -1.04
C VAL A 120 -17.84 -0.59 -1.62
N SER A 121 -17.36 0.27 -2.52
CA SER A 121 -16.02 0.16 -3.12
C SER A 121 -14.91 0.24 -2.08
N ARG A 122 -15.00 1.17 -1.12
CA ARG A 122 -14.03 1.28 -0.02
C ARG A 122 -13.99 0.00 0.82
N SER A 123 -15.15 -0.55 1.18
CA SER A 123 -15.23 -1.79 1.96
C SER A 123 -14.59 -2.97 1.23
N MET A 124 -14.89 -3.12 -0.07
CA MET A 124 -14.30 -4.19 -0.88
C MET A 124 -12.78 -4.00 -1.06
N ASN A 125 -12.32 -2.77 -1.27
CA ASN A 125 -10.89 -2.47 -1.41
C ASN A 125 -10.14 -2.72 -0.11
N TYR A 126 -10.70 -2.33 1.05
CA TYR A 126 -10.08 -2.62 2.35
C TYR A 126 -10.00 -4.11 2.61
N TRP A 127 -11.07 -4.86 2.30
CA TRP A 127 -11.06 -6.31 2.44
C TRP A 127 -9.98 -6.97 1.57
N HIS A 128 -9.81 -6.49 0.34
CA HIS A 128 -8.77 -6.99 -0.56
C HIS A 128 -7.36 -6.60 -0.07
N SER A 129 -7.15 -5.38 0.41
CA SER A 129 -5.90 -4.95 1.04
C SER A 129 -5.59 -5.75 2.31
N ASP A 130 -6.59 -6.10 3.11
CA ASP A 130 -6.44 -6.93 4.31
C ASP A 130 -6.03 -8.36 3.97
N TYR A 131 -6.64 -8.94 2.93
CA TYR A 131 -6.23 -10.24 2.41
C TYR A 131 -4.78 -10.22 1.90
N ALA A 132 -4.36 -9.14 1.25
CA ALA A 132 -2.97 -9.02 0.78
C ALA A 132 -1.97 -8.86 1.93
N LEU A 133 -2.39 -8.26 3.05
CA LEU A 133 -1.55 -8.00 4.23
C LEU A 133 -1.41 -9.20 5.18
N GLY A 134 -2.43 -10.06 5.25
CA GLY A 134 -2.50 -11.24 6.14
C GLY A 134 -1.77 -12.45 5.60
#